data_AF-A0A838HS55-F1
#
_entry.id   AF-A0A838HS55-F1
#
_cell.length_a   1.000
_cell.length_b   1.000
_cell.length_c   1.000
_cell.angle_alpha   90.00
_cell.angle_beta   90.00
_cell.angle_gamma   90.00
#
_symmetry.space_group_name_H-M   'P 1'
#
loop_
_entity.id
_entity.type
_entity.pdbx_description
1 polymer ?
#
loop_
_entity_poly.entity_id
_entity_poly.type
_entity_poly.pdbx_seq_one_letter_code
_entity_poly.pdbx_strand_id
1 'polypeptide(L)'
;MADPTMTGEPSQEELRAYLEQLRDAPAAEIVVQAYTLLGSTAETKLGRSDARTVIDAMAGMVEGAARTIPADLAGQMRQGVAQLQTAQVQLERQAKADEPAGAPTPAAATAAAPAPAAGPQPTEEQQRMTDRLWIPGRDPKPPSGAR
;
A
#
# COMPACT_ATOMS: atom_id res chain seq x y z
N MET A 1 -5.46 2.77 -52.66
CA MET A 1 -5.88 2.45 -51.29
C MET A 1 -4.81 1.55 -50.69
N ALA A 2 -4.07 2.04 -49.70
CA ALA A 2 -3.04 1.27 -49.00
C ALA A 2 -3.64 0.69 -47.71
N ASP A 3 -3.24 -0.53 -47.39
CA ASP A 3 -3.81 -1.43 -46.39
C ASP A 3 -3.58 -0.95 -44.94
N PRO A 4 -4.62 -0.88 -44.07
CA PRO A 4 -4.51 -0.33 -42.71
C PRO A 4 -4.03 -1.31 -41.62
N THR A 5 -3.39 -2.44 -41.97
CA THR A 5 -3.04 -3.50 -41.00
C THR A 5 -1.55 -3.86 -40.92
N MET A 6 -0.64 -2.96 -41.31
CA MET A 6 0.79 -3.10 -40.98
C MET A 6 1.05 -2.80 -39.49
N THR A 7 0.49 -3.63 -38.61
CA THR A 7 0.98 -3.87 -37.25
C THR A 7 2.26 -4.70 -37.35
N GLY A 8 3.33 -4.07 -37.84
CA GLY A 8 4.68 -4.59 -37.62
C GLY A 8 5.09 -4.22 -36.21
N GLU A 9 5.60 -5.18 -35.42
CA GLU A 9 6.35 -4.81 -34.21
C GLU A 9 7.42 -3.79 -34.62
N PRO A 10 7.55 -2.67 -33.90
CA PRO A 10 8.54 -1.65 -34.24
C PRO A 10 9.92 -2.30 -34.32
N SER A 11 10.69 -1.95 -35.35
CA SER A 11 12.03 -2.49 -35.51
C SER A 11 12.90 -2.10 -34.30
N GLN A 12 13.93 -2.91 -34.01
CA GLN A 12 14.77 -2.67 -32.84
C GLN A 12 15.50 -1.31 -32.91
N GLU A 13 15.76 -0.79 -34.11
CA GLU A 13 16.31 0.54 -34.34
C GLU A 13 15.28 1.65 -34.10
N GLU A 14 14.03 1.48 -34.57
CA GLU A 14 12.95 2.41 -34.26
C GLU A 14 12.65 2.46 -32.77
N LEU A 15 12.69 1.31 -32.08
CA LEU A 15 12.53 1.24 -30.62
C LEU A 15 13.67 1.98 -29.90
N ARG A 16 14.92 1.82 -30.34
CA ARG A 16 16.06 2.57 -29.76
C ARG A 16 15.93 4.07 -29.99
N ALA A 17 15.64 4.49 -31.22
CA ALA A 17 15.49 5.89 -31.57
C ALA A 17 14.33 6.53 -30.78
N TYR A 18 13.22 5.81 -30.62
CA TYR A 18 12.08 6.24 -29.82
C TYR A 18 12.42 6.33 -28.32
N LEU A 19 13.18 5.36 -27.78
CA LEU A 19 13.65 5.40 -26.39
C LEU A 19 14.69 6.51 -26.16
N GLU A 20 15.53 6.83 -27.15
CA GLU A 20 16.42 8.00 -27.11
C GLU A 20 15.63 9.31 -27.12
N GLN A 21 14.58 9.40 -27.94
CA GLN A 21 13.66 10.55 -27.95
C GLN A 21 12.92 10.72 -26.62
N LEU A 22 12.54 9.61 -25.97
CA LEU A 22 11.99 9.61 -24.61
C LEU A 22 13.03 9.94 -23.54
N ARG A 23 14.31 9.65 -23.79
CA ARG A 23 15.43 10.09 -22.94
C ARG A 23 15.67 11.59 -23.05
N ASP A 24 15.32 12.19 -24.18
CA ASP A 24 15.37 13.63 -24.43
C ASP A 24 14.14 14.38 -23.88
N ALA A 25 13.05 13.67 -23.53
CA ALA A 25 12.00 14.28 -22.72
C ALA A 25 12.62 14.71 -21.38
N PRO A 26 12.48 15.98 -20.96
CA PRO A 26 13.15 16.47 -19.78
C PRO A 26 12.63 15.67 -18.59
N ALA A 27 13.46 14.78 -18.03
CA ALA A 27 13.10 13.92 -16.90
C ALA A 27 12.45 14.70 -15.75
N ALA A 28 12.80 15.98 -15.61
CA ALA A 28 12.14 16.93 -14.70
C ALA A 28 10.63 17.06 -14.92
N GLU A 29 10.13 17.13 -16.17
CA GLU A 29 8.70 17.23 -16.46
C GLU A 29 7.94 15.98 -16.03
N ILE A 30 8.48 14.79 -16.32
CA ILE A 30 7.87 13.51 -15.90
C ILE A 30 7.81 13.45 -14.37
N VAL A 31 8.90 13.83 -13.69
CA VAL A 31 8.97 13.85 -12.23
C VAL A 31 7.98 14.86 -11.64
N VAL A 32 7.81 16.04 -12.26
CA VAL A 32 6.83 17.06 -11.84
C VAL A 32 5.40 16.55 -12.02
N GLN A 33 5.08 15.92 -13.16
CA GLN A 33 3.75 15.36 -13.40
C GLN A 33 3.43 14.25 -12.39
N ALA A 34 4.35 13.32 -12.17
CA ALA A 34 4.20 12.25 -11.18
C ALA A 34 4.02 12.83 -9.76
N TYR A 35 4.80 13.85 -9.41
CA TYR A 35 4.68 14.55 -8.13
C TYR A 35 3.33 15.22 -7.94
N THR A 36 2.81 15.87 -8.98
CA THR A 36 1.52 16.56 -8.91
C THR A 36 0.36 15.55 -8.77
N LEU A 37 0.44 14.44 -9.49
CA LEU A 37 -0.53 13.35 -9.40
C LEU A 37 -0.53 12.71 -8.00
N LEU A 38 0.66 12.38 -7.48
CA LEU A 38 0.79 11.82 -6.14
C LEU A 38 0.38 12.84 -5.07
N GLY A 39 0.70 14.12 -5.25
CA GLY A 39 0.32 15.21 -4.35
C GLY A 39 -1.19 15.33 -4.20
N SER A 40 -1.93 15.40 -5.31
CA SER A 40 -3.41 15.42 -5.26
C SER A 40 -3.99 14.16 -4.62
N THR A 41 -3.36 13.00 -4.84
CA THR A 41 -3.75 11.76 -4.17
C THR A 41 -3.47 11.80 -2.67
N ALA A 42 -2.35 12.40 -2.24
CA ALA A 42 -2.01 12.56 -0.83
C ALA A 42 -2.98 13.53 -0.13
N GLU A 43 -3.30 14.66 -0.76
CA GLU A 43 -4.24 15.66 -0.23
C GLU A 43 -5.65 15.08 -0.05
N THR A 44 -6.15 14.31 -1.01
CA THR A 44 -7.48 13.68 -0.92
C THR A 44 -7.55 12.56 0.12
N LYS A 45 -6.41 12.00 0.52
CA LYS A 45 -6.30 10.93 1.51
C LYS A 45 -5.84 11.40 2.88
N LEU A 46 -5.54 12.68 3.03
CA LEU A 46 -4.97 13.22 4.25
C LEU A 46 -5.83 12.89 5.48
N GLY A 47 -5.19 12.49 6.57
CA GLY A 47 -5.83 12.00 7.80
C GLY A 47 -6.19 10.50 7.77
N ARG A 48 -6.05 9.81 6.63
CA ARG A 48 -6.28 8.36 6.50
C ARG A 48 -4.97 7.58 6.58
N SER A 49 -5.04 6.29 6.88
CA SER A 49 -3.86 5.42 7.00
C SER A 49 -3.08 5.27 5.70
N ASP A 50 -3.75 5.35 4.55
CA ASP A 50 -3.16 5.21 3.23
C ASP A 50 -2.44 6.47 2.72
N ALA A 51 -2.67 7.64 3.33
CA ALA A 51 -2.00 8.88 2.96
C ALA A 51 -0.48 8.81 3.22
N ARG A 52 -0.07 8.20 4.34
CA ARG A 52 1.34 8.05 4.72
C ARG A 52 2.14 7.36 3.62
N THR A 53 1.63 6.25 3.08
CA THR A 53 2.29 5.50 2.01
C THR A 53 2.45 6.33 0.73
N VAL A 54 1.46 7.15 0.39
CA VAL A 54 1.55 8.04 -0.78
C VAL A 54 2.60 9.13 -0.56
N ILE A 55 2.60 9.74 0.63
CA ILE A 55 3.58 10.77 1.00
C ILE A 55 5.00 10.19 1.02
N ASP A 56 5.19 8.97 1.52
CA ASP A 56 6.48 8.29 1.51
C ASP A 56 6.93 7.94 0.09
N ALA A 57 6.01 7.55 -0.79
CA ALA A 57 6.31 7.33 -2.21
C ALA A 57 6.75 8.64 -2.90
N MET A 58 6.11 9.77 -2.58
CA MET A 58 6.55 11.09 -3.06
C MET A 58 7.96 11.41 -2.57
N ALA A 59 8.25 11.16 -1.28
CA ALA A 59 9.57 11.38 -0.71
C ALA A 59 10.65 10.55 -1.42
N GLY A 60 10.39 9.25 -1.61
CA GLY A 60 11.29 8.33 -2.30
C GLY A 60 11.53 8.72 -3.76
N MET A 61 10.50 9.18 -4.46
CA MET A 61 10.62 9.65 -5.83
C MET A 61 11.47 10.93 -5.93
N VAL A 62 11.25 11.91 -5.04
CA VAL A 62 12.04 13.15 -5.03
C VAL A 62 13.50 12.87 -4.72
N GLU A 63 13.79 11.97 -3.78
CA GLU A 63 15.16 11.57 -3.45
C GLU A 63 15.82 10.81 -4.61
N GLY A 64 15.09 9.87 -5.23
CA GLY A 64 15.57 9.12 -6.39
C GLY A 64 15.84 10.00 -7.62
N ALA A 65 15.06 11.07 -7.79
CA ALA A 65 15.18 12.01 -8.90
C ALA A 65 16.11 13.22 -8.58
N ALA A 66 16.59 13.37 -7.35
CA ALA A 66 17.31 14.58 -6.92
C ALA A 66 18.58 14.88 -7.74
N ARG A 67 19.20 13.86 -8.34
CA ARG A 67 20.40 14.01 -9.20
C ARG A 67 20.08 14.34 -10.65
N THR A 68 18.83 14.14 -11.09
CA THR A 68 18.40 14.29 -12.48
C THR A 68 17.52 15.52 -12.69
N ILE A 69 17.06 16.16 -11.61
CA ILE A 69 16.27 17.40 -11.64
C ILE A 69 17.05 18.58 -11.05
N PRO A 70 16.68 19.84 -11.38
CA PRO A 70 17.30 21.01 -10.77
C PRO A 70 17.20 21.01 -9.25
N ALA A 71 18.27 21.43 -8.57
CA ALA A 71 18.36 21.41 -7.10
C ALA A 71 17.27 22.23 -6.43
N ASP A 72 16.92 23.39 -6.99
CA ASP A 72 15.85 24.26 -6.49
C ASP A 72 14.48 23.58 -6.57
N LEU A 73 14.21 22.90 -7.69
CA LEU A 73 12.98 22.13 -7.88
C LEU A 73 12.90 20.97 -6.87
N ALA A 74 13.98 20.21 -6.71
CA ALA A 74 14.06 19.16 -5.69
C ALA A 74 13.82 19.73 -4.28
N GLY A 75 14.34 20.93 -3.99
CA GLY A 75 14.12 21.65 -2.74
C GLY A 75 12.65 21.98 -2.49
N GLN A 76 11.98 22.56 -3.49
CA GLN A 76 10.55 22.88 -3.42
C GLN A 76 9.69 21.63 -3.21
N MET A 77 10.01 20.54 -3.92
CA MET A 77 9.29 19.27 -3.78
C MET A 77 9.48 18.64 -2.40
N ARG A 78 10.72 18.66 -1.86
CA ARG A 78 10.97 18.21 -0.48
C ARG A 78 10.19 19.03 0.54
N GLN A 79 10.11 20.34 0.34
CA GLN A 79 9.33 21.21 1.22
C GLN A 79 7.83 20.86 1.19
N GLY A 80 7.27 20.61 0.01
CA GLY A 80 5.88 20.18 -0.13
C GLY A 80 5.60 18.84 0.55
N VAL A 81 6.49 17.86 0.39
CA VAL A 81 6.41 16.57 1.12
C VAL A 81 6.41 16.79 2.63
N ALA A 82 7.31 17.63 3.15
CA ALA A 82 7.38 17.92 4.58
C ALA A 82 6.10 18.59 5.12
N GLN A 83 5.47 19.44 4.32
CA GLN A 83 4.17 20.04 4.67
C GLN A 83 3.07 18.98 4.75
N LEU A 84 2.99 18.08 3.77
CA LEU A 84 2.02 16.97 3.77
C LEU A 84 2.23 16.03 4.97
N GLN A 85 3.47 15.68 5.30
CA GLN A 85 3.80 14.88 6.48
C GLN A 85 3.31 15.54 7.77
N THR A 86 3.56 16.85 7.91
CA THR A 86 3.11 17.62 9.07
C THR A 86 1.59 17.64 9.16
N ALA A 87 0.91 17.90 8.05
CA ALA A 87 -0.54 17.97 7.99
C ALA A 87 -1.19 16.60 8.30
N GLN A 88 -0.62 15.51 7.79
CA GLN A 88 -1.05 14.14 8.13
C GLN A 88 -0.97 13.88 9.64
N VAL A 89 0.15 14.19 10.28
CA VAL A 89 0.34 13.98 11.72
C VAL A 89 -0.64 14.83 12.53
N GLN A 90 -0.92 16.06 12.10
CA GLN A 90 -1.90 16.92 12.77
C GLN A 90 -3.31 16.33 12.70
N LEU A 91 -3.75 15.87 11.53
CA LEU A 91 -5.08 15.28 11.36
C LEU A 91 -5.23 13.96 12.13
N GLU A 92 -4.20 13.12 12.16
CA GLU A 92 -4.22 11.88 12.95
C GLU A 92 -4.29 12.15 14.46
N ARG A 93 -3.68 13.23 14.93
CA ARG A 93 -3.79 13.65 16.34
C ARG A 93 -5.18 14.16 16.66
N GLN A 94 -5.80 14.91 15.75
CA GLN A 94 -7.19 15.39 15.90
C GLN A 94 -8.16 14.21 15.91
N ALA A 95 -8.04 13.27 14.97
CA ALA A 95 -8.89 12.08 14.92
C ALA A 95 -8.82 11.24 16.21
N LYS A 96 -7.64 11.16 16.84
CA LYS A 96 -7.45 10.48 18.14
C LYS A 96 -7.99 11.28 19.32
N ALA A 97 -7.99 12.61 19.24
CA ALA A 97 -8.54 13.49 20.28
C ALA A 97 -10.07 13.49 20.29
N ASP A 98 -10.68 13.30 19.11
CA ASP A 98 -12.13 13.22 18.93
C ASP A 98 -12.71 11.81 19.17
N GLU A 99 -11.87 10.80 19.44
CA GLU A 99 -12.35 9.49 19.92
C GLU A 99 -12.85 9.62 21.36
N PRO A 100 -14.16 9.46 21.64
CA PRO A 100 -14.64 9.42 23.01
C PRO A 100 -14.01 8.21 23.72
N ALA A 101 -13.41 8.44 24.88
CA ALA A 101 -12.83 7.40 25.73
C ALA A 101 -13.89 6.33 26.05
N GLY A 102 -13.92 5.24 25.28
CA GLY A 102 -14.89 4.17 25.50
C GLY A 102 -15.32 3.31 24.31
N ALA A 103 -14.76 3.47 23.10
CA ALA A 103 -14.97 2.48 22.04
C ALA A 103 -13.91 1.36 22.17
N PRO A 104 -14.30 0.09 22.35
CA PRO A 104 -13.32 -1.00 22.33
C PRO A 104 -12.81 -1.13 20.90
N THR A 105 -11.57 -0.70 20.68
CA THR A 105 -10.81 -1.03 19.47
C THR A 105 -10.72 -2.56 19.40
N PRO A 106 -11.04 -3.23 18.27
CA PRO A 106 -10.67 -4.61 18.09
C PRO A 106 -9.15 -4.65 17.89
N ALA A 107 -8.42 -4.60 19.00
CA ALA A 107 -6.99 -4.84 19.01
C ALA A 107 -6.76 -6.29 18.59
N ALA A 108 -5.96 -6.45 17.54
CA ALA A 108 -5.25 -7.68 17.24
C ALA A 108 -4.59 -8.18 18.54
N ALA A 109 -5.16 -9.23 19.12
CA ALA A 109 -4.65 -9.85 20.34
C ALA A 109 -3.53 -10.82 19.94
N THR A 110 -2.29 -10.34 19.95
CA THR A 110 -1.12 -11.21 20.04
C THR A 110 -0.29 -10.84 21.27
N ALA A 111 -0.24 -11.82 22.19
CA ALA A 111 0.69 -12.00 23.31
C ALA A 111 0.54 -11.12 24.56
N ALA A 112 -0.06 -11.67 25.63
CA ALA A 112 0.64 -12.33 26.75
C ALA A 112 -0.33 -12.58 27.94
N ALA A 113 -0.16 -13.72 28.61
CA ALA A 113 -1.10 -14.33 29.56
C ALA A 113 -1.44 -13.50 30.83
N PRO A 114 -2.61 -13.79 31.44
CA PRO A 114 -2.56 -14.53 32.70
C PRO A 114 -3.52 -15.75 32.70
N ALA A 115 -3.10 -16.84 33.34
CA ALA A 115 -3.89 -18.06 33.54
C ALA A 115 -4.89 -17.91 34.72
N PRO A 116 -5.82 -18.87 34.94
CA PRO A 116 -6.84 -19.36 34.02
C PRO A 116 -8.24 -19.14 34.65
N ALA A 117 -9.14 -18.44 33.97
CA ALA A 117 -10.58 -18.53 34.26
C ALA A 117 -11.19 -19.53 33.27
N ALA A 118 -11.88 -20.54 33.80
CA ALA A 118 -12.49 -21.63 33.05
C ALA A 118 -13.28 -21.12 31.82
N GLY A 119 -12.77 -21.45 30.64
CA GLY A 119 -13.42 -21.14 29.37
C GLY A 119 -14.65 -22.02 29.13
N PRO A 120 -15.66 -21.54 28.39
CA PRO A 120 -16.81 -22.33 28.01
C PRO A 120 -16.36 -23.48 27.10
N GLN A 121 -16.80 -24.71 27.40
CA GLN A 121 -16.55 -25.86 26.56
C GLN A 121 -17.20 -25.65 25.18
N PRO A 122 -16.48 -25.88 24.07
CA PRO A 122 -17.08 -25.86 22.75
C PRO A 122 -18.09 -27.01 22.64
N THR A 123 -19.32 -26.67 22.26
CA THR A 123 -20.41 -27.61 21.97
C THR A 123 -19.97 -28.58 20.87
N GLU A 124 -20.36 -29.85 20.98
CA GLU A 124 -19.99 -30.94 20.06
C GLU A 124 -20.29 -30.63 18.57
N GLU A 125 -21.24 -29.73 18.32
CA GLU A 125 -21.59 -29.25 16.98
C GLU A 125 -20.45 -28.48 16.29
N GLN A 126 -19.70 -27.68 17.05
CA GLN A 126 -18.61 -26.84 16.53
C GLN A 126 -17.35 -27.65 16.22
N GLN A 127 -17.17 -28.79 16.91
CA GLN A 127 -16.11 -29.76 16.64
C GLN A 127 -16.39 -30.54 15.34
N ARG A 128 -17.64 -30.97 15.10
CA ARG A 128 -18.00 -31.66 13.85
C ARG A 128 -17.90 -30.76 12.61
N MET A 129 -18.12 -29.46 12.76
CA MET A 129 -17.95 -28.50 11.65
C MET A 129 -16.47 -28.28 11.31
N THR A 130 -15.57 -28.32 12.30
CA THR A 130 -14.13 -28.15 12.06
C THR A 130 -13.45 -29.42 11.53
N ASP A 131 -13.99 -30.62 11.82
CA ASP A 131 -13.53 -31.89 11.23
C ASP A 131 -13.86 -32.04 9.73
N ARG A 132 -14.78 -31.22 9.19
CA ARG A 132 -15.15 -31.22 7.77
C ARG A 132 -14.36 -30.22 6.92
N LEU A 133 -13.59 -29.31 7.54
CA LEU A 133 -12.65 -28.49 6.80
C LEU A 133 -11.39 -29.32 6.53
N TRP A 134 -11.20 -29.68 5.26
CA TRP A 134 -9.94 -30.26 4.82
C TRP A 134 -8.83 -29.20 4.96
N ILE A 135 -7.91 -29.44 5.91
CA ILE A 135 -6.73 -28.60 6.15
C ILE A 135 -5.52 -29.34 5.56
N PRO A 136 -4.81 -28.77 4.56
CA PRO A 136 -3.60 -29.37 4.02
C PRO A 136 -2.59 -29.67 5.15
N GLY A 137 -2.18 -30.93 5.28
CA GLY A 137 -1.23 -31.39 6.31
C GLY A 137 -1.85 -31.90 7.62
N ARG A 138 -3.19 -31.97 7.72
CA ARG A 138 -3.89 -32.60 8.84
C ARG A 138 -4.59 -33.87 8.33
N ASP A 139 -4.00 -35.04 8.60
CA ASP A 139 -4.68 -36.30 8.30
C ASP A 139 -5.99 -36.37 9.10
N PRO A 140 -7.16 -36.59 8.46
CA PRO A 140 -8.39 -36.86 9.19
C PRO A 140 -8.23 -38.18 9.93
N LYS A 141 -8.22 -38.10 11.26
CA LYS A 141 -8.10 -39.27 12.14
C LYS A 141 -9.26 -40.24 11.85
N PRO A 142 -9.01 -41.52 11.52
CA PRO A 142 -10.09 -42.47 11.29
C PRO A 142 -10.88 -42.69 12.60
N PRO A 143 -12.20 -42.90 12.52
CA PRO A 143 -13.02 -43.14 13.70
C PRO A 143 -12.58 -44.45 14.37
N SER A 144 -12.06 -44.32 15.60
CA SER A 144 -11.83 -45.45 16.49
C SER A 144 -13.17 -45.91 17.04
N GLY A 145 -13.69 -47.03 16.54
CA GLY A 145 -14.97 -47.56 17.00
C GLY A 145 -15.46 -48.75 16.19
N ALA A 146 -14.68 -49.82 16.14
CA ALA A 146 -15.21 -51.16 15.91
C ALA A 146 -15.21 -51.90 17.25
N ARG A 147 -16.39 -52.09 17.82
CA ARG A 147 -16.78 -53.29 18.57
C ARG A 147 -18.28 -53.50 18.40
#